data_AF-A0A661MJQ4-F1
#
_entry.id   AF-A0A661MJQ4-F1
#
_cell.length_a   1.000
_cell.length_b   1.000
_cell.length_c   1.000
_cell.angle_alpha   90.00
_cell.angle_beta   90.00
_cell.angle_gamma   90.00
#
_symmetry.space_group_name_H-M   'P 1'
#
loop_
_entity.id
_entity.type
_entity.pdbx_description
1 polymer ?
#
loop_
_entity_poly.entity_id
_entity_poly.type
_entity_poly.pdbx_seq_one_letter_code
_entity_poly.pdbx_strand_id
1 'polypeptide(L)'
;MNSGPPIVTNAQIADILEQVADRLEAQHANIYRIDAYRAGAAVVRRYETSIQDLALTEGREGLDALPQIGSSLSASIDEIAHAGRLRLLERLDGTLSPVELFKTVPGVGEELAERIHRELDIDTLEALEVAAHDGRLDAVAGFGPRRLEAIRDILATMLARSARGRARRFEELRQAGAQVSVPETPEARPDVHLLLDRDREYREKVEADELPRIAPKRNNPQGAAWLPVLHSYEDGWHFTTLFSNTDRAHELGRVRDWVVVYFERDGHEGQCTIVTEYRGPLVGKRVVRGREDEVASLEDVPPGAE
;
A
#
# COMPACT_ATOMS: atom_id res chain seq x y z
N MET A 1 17.97 -20.35 8.95
CA MET A 1 17.52 -20.43 10.35
C MET A 1 16.09 -19.93 10.36
N ASN A 2 15.11 -20.81 10.55
CA ASN A 2 13.71 -20.43 10.54
C ASN A 2 13.32 -20.05 11.98
N SER A 3 13.64 -18.81 12.36
CA SER A 3 13.08 -18.23 13.59
C SER A 3 11.58 -18.08 13.35
N GLY A 4 10.75 -18.58 14.27
CA GLY A 4 9.30 -18.36 14.21
C GLY A 4 8.95 -16.87 14.22
N PRO A 5 7.66 -16.50 14.06
CA PRO A 5 7.25 -15.11 14.13
C PRO A 5 7.77 -14.46 15.43
N PRO A 6 8.19 -13.18 15.39
CA PRO A 6 8.66 -12.49 16.58
C PRO A 6 7.56 -12.50 17.63
N ILE A 7 7.89 -12.71 18.90
CA ILE A 7 6.89 -12.65 19.98
C ILE A 7 6.51 -11.19 20.21
N VAL A 8 5.23 -10.87 20.08
CA VAL A 8 4.68 -9.52 20.25
C VAL A 8 3.56 -9.54 21.28
N THR A 9 3.69 -8.73 22.33
CA THR A 9 2.69 -8.61 23.39
C THR A 9 1.52 -7.71 22.98
N ASN A 10 0.36 -7.87 23.60
CA ASN A 10 -0.79 -6.98 23.42
C ASN A 10 -0.43 -5.50 23.66
N ALA A 11 0.44 -5.23 24.65
CA ALA A 11 0.92 -3.87 24.91
C ALA A 11 1.68 -3.31 23.71
N GLN A 12 2.60 -4.08 23.10
CA GLN A 12 3.35 -3.66 21.92
C GLN A 12 2.44 -3.46 20.69
N ILE A 13 1.45 -4.34 20.49
CA ILE A 13 0.47 -4.16 19.41
C ILE A 13 -0.32 -2.86 19.61
N ALA A 14 -0.81 -2.62 20.84
CA ALA A 14 -1.54 -1.40 21.18
C ALA A 14 -0.67 -0.13 21.02
N ASP A 15 0.59 -0.18 21.46
CA ASP A 15 1.53 0.94 21.30
C ASP A 15 1.77 1.28 19.82
N ILE A 16 1.82 0.29 18.92
CA ILE A 16 1.96 0.52 17.47
C ILE A 16 0.68 1.17 16.91
N LEU A 17 -0.51 0.69 17.30
CA LEU A 17 -1.78 1.27 16.85
C LEU A 17 -1.97 2.71 17.36
N GLU A 18 -1.56 3.00 18.60
CA GLU A 18 -1.55 4.37 19.15
C GLU A 18 -0.60 5.28 18.37
N GLN A 19 0.60 4.80 18.02
CA GLN A 19 1.53 5.56 17.19
C GLN A 19 0.94 5.88 15.81
N VAL A 20 0.21 4.95 15.19
CA VAL A 20 -0.50 5.22 13.93
C VAL A 20 -1.50 6.35 14.12
N ALA A 21 -2.32 6.31 15.19
CA ALA A 21 -3.27 7.38 15.47
C ALA A 21 -2.59 8.73 15.69
N ASP A 22 -1.47 8.78 16.45
CA ASP A 22 -0.68 10.00 16.65
C ASP A 22 -0.20 10.60 15.32
N ARG A 23 0.31 9.75 14.41
CA ARG A 23 0.81 10.20 13.10
C ARG A 23 -0.31 10.70 12.22
N LEU A 24 -1.42 9.97 12.14
CA LEU A 24 -2.60 10.38 11.38
C LEU A 24 -3.14 11.72 11.88
N GLU A 25 -3.21 11.93 13.20
CA GLU A 25 -3.63 13.19 13.80
C GLU A 25 -2.69 14.35 13.46
N ALA A 26 -1.38 14.15 13.63
CA ALA A 26 -0.37 15.14 13.29
C ALA A 26 -0.33 15.48 11.78
N GLN A 27 -0.79 14.56 10.92
CA GLN A 27 -0.86 14.73 9.47
C GLN A 27 -2.26 15.18 8.99
N HIS A 28 -3.13 15.61 9.91
CA HIS A 28 -4.49 16.07 9.62
C HIS A 28 -5.33 15.06 8.82
N ALA A 29 -5.15 13.77 9.10
CA ALA A 29 -5.96 12.72 8.51
C ALA A 29 -7.41 12.73 9.03
N ASN A 30 -8.24 11.86 8.46
CA ASN A 30 -9.64 11.74 8.83
C ASN A 30 -9.83 11.35 10.32
N ILE A 31 -10.65 12.12 11.04
CA ILE A 31 -10.93 11.92 12.48
C ILE A 31 -11.48 10.52 12.82
N TYR A 32 -12.37 9.97 11.99
CA TYR A 32 -12.93 8.64 12.22
C TYR A 32 -11.86 7.55 12.12
N ARG A 33 -10.86 7.73 11.25
CA ARG A 33 -9.74 6.79 11.13
C ARG A 33 -8.83 6.89 12.34
N ILE A 34 -8.55 8.10 12.83
CA ILE A 34 -7.78 8.33 14.07
C ILE A 34 -8.47 7.65 15.25
N ASP A 35 -9.77 7.92 15.43
CA ASP A 35 -10.57 7.35 16.52
C ASP A 35 -10.63 5.82 16.45
N ALA A 36 -10.75 5.24 15.25
CA ALA A 36 -10.72 3.79 15.06
C ALA A 36 -9.40 3.17 15.56
N TYR A 37 -8.24 3.75 15.22
CA TYR A 37 -6.94 3.26 15.71
C TYR A 37 -6.81 3.41 17.24
N ARG A 38 -7.30 4.50 17.83
CA ARG A 38 -7.32 4.69 19.29
C ARG A 38 -8.20 3.66 19.99
N ALA A 39 -9.42 3.46 19.48
CA ALA A 39 -10.37 2.49 20.01
C ALA A 39 -9.81 1.06 19.92
N GLY A 40 -9.25 0.69 18.76
CA GLY A 40 -8.62 -0.61 18.55
C GLY A 40 -7.44 -0.85 19.49
N ALA A 41 -6.57 0.15 19.68
CA ALA A 41 -5.47 0.05 20.64
C ALA A 41 -5.96 -0.18 22.08
N ALA A 42 -7.03 0.52 22.50
CA ALA A 42 -7.62 0.36 23.82
C ALA A 42 -8.22 -1.05 24.03
N VAL A 43 -8.85 -1.62 23.00
CA VAL A 43 -9.37 -2.98 23.00
C VAL A 43 -8.23 -3.99 23.15
N VAL A 44 -7.22 -3.90 22.27
CA VAL A 44 -6.05 -4.78 22.27
C VAL A 44 -5.34 -4.75 23.63
N ARG A 45 -5.10 -3.56 24.18
CA ARG A 45 -4.37 -3.38 25.46
C ARG A 45 -5.07 -4.04 26.64
N ARG A 46 -6.40 -4.07 26.66
CA ARG A 46 -7.21 -4.62 27.75
C ARG A 46 -7.57 -6.10 27.55
N TYR A 47 -7.28 -6.65 26.39
CA TYR A 47 -7.63 -8.03 26.08
C TYR A 47 -6.80 -8.99 26.94
N GLU A 48 -7.48 -9.91 27.63
CA GLU A 48 -6.86 -10.78 28.65
C GLU A 48 -5.96 -11.87 28.04
N THR A 49 -6.33 -12.36 26.84
CA THR A 49 -5.57 -13.37 26.12
C THR A 49 -4.66 -12.75 25.07
N SER A 50 -3.68 -13.52 24.58
CA SER A 50 -2.75 -13.07 23.55
C SER A 50 -3.49 -12.79 22.24
N ILE A 51 -3.48 -11.53 21.80
CA ILE A 51 -4.00 -11.11 20.50
C ILE A 51 -3.13 -11.68 19.37
N GLN A 52 -1.82 -11.82 19.60
CA GLN A 52 -0.94 -12.49 18.67
C GLN A 52 -1.35 -13.95 18.45
N ASP A 53 -1.65 -14.70 19.53
CA ASP A 53 -2.06 -16.10 19.39
C ASP A 53 -3.39 -16.18 18.64
N LEU A 54 -4.35 -15.31 18.98
CA LEU A 54 -5.63 -15.20 18.26
C LEU A 54 -5.40 -14.96 16.75
N ALA A 55 -4.53 -14.03 16.39
CA ALA A 55 -4.18 -13.76 14.99
C ALA A 55 -3.50 -14.97 14.32
N LEU A 56 -2.60 -15.68 15.01
CA LEU A 56 -1.88 -16.82 14.45
C LEU A 56 -2.75 -18.09 14.33
N THR A 57 -3.77 -18.26 15.18
CA THR A 57 -4.62 -19.45 15.20
C THR A 57 -5.93 -19.26 14.44
N GLU A 58 -6.58 -18.10 14.60
CA GLU A 58 -7.90 -17.79 14.02
C GLU A 58 -7.81 -16.80 12.86
N GLY A 59 -6.63 -16.20 12.63
CA GLY A 59 -6.45 -15.23 11.57
C GLY A 59 -7.27 -13.96 11.77
N ARG A 60 -7.54 -13.29 10.65
CA ARG A 60 -8.35 -12.07 10.63
C ARG A 60 -9.80 -12.29 11.06
N GLU A 61 -10.33 -13.50 10.93
CA GLU A 61 -11.71 -13.80 11.34
C GLU A 61 -11.87 -13.70 12.86
N GLY A 62 -10.92 -14.26 13.62
CA GLY A 62 -10.89 -14.12 15.08
C GLY A 62 -10.70 -12.67 15.53
N LEU A 63 -9.89 -11.90 14.79
CA LEU A 63 -9.67 -10.48 15.06
C LEU A 63 -10.91 -9.62 14.74
N ASP A 64 -11.58 -9.87 13.61
CA ASP A 64 -12.82 -9.19 13.20
C ASP A 64 -13.97 -9.41 14.20
N ALA A 65 -13.94 -10.52 14.95
CA ALA A 65 -14.94 -10.82 15.97
C ALA A 65 -14.77 -9.95 17.24
N LEU A 66 -13.63 -9.29 17.41
CA LEU A 66 -13.40 -8.39 18.55
C LEU A 66 -14.21 -7.11 18.39
N PRO A 67 -14.86 -6.62 19.48
CA PRO A 67 -15.63 -5.39 19.42
C PRO A 67 -14.72 -4.22 19.03
N GLN A 68 -15.20 -3.37 18.11
CA GLN A 68 -14.49 -2.19 17.59
C GLN A 68 -13.22 -2.50 16.76
N ILE A 69 -12.97 -3.76 16.39
CA ILE A 69 -11.92 -4.15 15.45
C ILE A 69 -12.56 -4.47 14.10
N GLY A 70 -12.53 -3.50 13.18
CA GLY A 70 -12.97 -3.70 11.78
C GLY A 70 -11.86 -4.27 10.89
N SER A 71 -12.19 -4.59 9.63
CA SER A 71 -11.29 -5.24 8.66
C SER A 71 -9.92 -4.56 8.50
N SER A 72 -9.85 -3.23 8.50
CA SER A 72 -8.57 -2.50 8.44
C SER A 72 -7.71 -2.66 9.69
N LEU A 73 -8.33 -2.62 10.88
CA LEU A 73 -7.62 -2.83 12.15
C LEU A 73 -7.18 -4.27 12.29
N SER A 74 -8.05 -5.21 11.93
CA SER A 74 -7.75 -6.65 11.87
C SER A 74 -6.56 -6.94 10.96
N ALA A 75 -6.53 -6.36 9.75
CA ALA A 75 -5.37 -6.48 8.85
C ALA A 75 -4.09 -5.87 9.45
N SER A 76 -4.19 -4.72 10.11
CA SER A 76 -3.05 -4.09 10.78
C SER A 76 -2.52 -4.94 11.93
N ILE A 77 -3.40 -5.50 12.76
CA ILE A 77 -3.05 -6.36 13.90
C ILE A 77 -2.45 -7.68 13.42
N ASP A 78 -3.04 -8.30 12.39
CA ASP A 78 -2.56 -9.51 11.74
C ASP A 78 -1.12 -9.31 11.22
N GLU A 79 -0.84 -8.17 10.58
CA GLU A 79 0.51 -7.84 10.12
C GLU A 79 1.50 -7.70 11.29
N ILE A 80 1.13 -6.97 12.34
CA ILE A 80 1.98 -6.81 13.53
C ILE A 80 2.24 -8.16 14.19
N ALA A 81 1.23 -9.03 14.32
CA ALA A 81 1.35 -10.34 14.93
C ALA A 81 2.32 -11.25 14.17
N HIS A 82 2.36 -11.15 12.84
CA HIS A 82 3.25 -11.97 12.00
C HIS A 82 4.65 -11.37 11.82
N ALA A 83 4.76 -10.04 11.71
CA ALA A 83 5.98 -9.36 11.30
C ALA A 83 6.65 -8.54 12.42
N GLY A 84 5.96 -8.28 13.53
CA GLY A 84 6.42 -7.40 14.61
C GLY A 84 6.49 -5.92 14.26
N ARG A 85 5.98 -5.54 13.09
CA ARG A 85 6.01 -4.19 12.52
C ARG A 85 4.76 -3.94 11.69
N LEU A 86 4.50 -2.68 11.35
CA LEU A 86 3.36 -2.26 10.56
C LEU A 86 3.78 -1.32 9.44
N ARG A 87 3.58 -1.73 8.18
CA ARG A 87 3.89 -0.92 6.99
C ARG A 87 3.18 0.42 6.96
N LEU A 88 1.94 0.49 7.47
CA LEU A 88 1.23 1.77 7.57
C LEU A 88 2.00 2.76 8.45
N LEU A 89 2.55 2.31 9.59
CA LEU A 89 3.34 3.20 10.45
C LEU A 89 4.65 3.62 9.76
N GLU A 90 5.33 2.68 9.10
CA GLU A 90 6.54 2.96 8.32
C GLU A 90 6.27 3.99 7.20
N ARG A 91 5.11 3.90 6.55
CA ARG A 91 4.65 4.85 5.53
C ARG A 91 4.42 6.24 6.12
N LEU A 92 3.69 6.32 7.24
CA LEU A 92 3.41 7.59 7.92
C LEU A 92 4.69 8.27 8.44
N ASP A 93 5.72 7.49 8.77
CA ASP A 93 7.05 7.97 9.15
C ASP A 93 7.97 8.27 7.94
N GLY A 94 7.54 7.97 6.71
CA GLY A 94 8.35 8.12 5.50
C GLY A 94 9.57 7.19 5.45
N THR A 95 9.48 6.00 6.06
CA THR A 95 10.55 4.99 6.12
C THR A 95 10.33 3.80 5.17
N LEU A 96 9.14 3.67 4.56
CA LEU A 96 8.82 2.53 3.73
C LEU A 96 9.75 2.47 2.50
N SER A 97 10.42 1.33 2.31
CA SER A 97 11.36 1.11 1.21
C SER A 97 10.76 0.14 0.19
N PRO A 98 10.74 0.50 -1.11
CA PRO A 98 10.44 -0.44 -2.20
C PRO A 98 11.24 -1.74 -2.13
N VAL A 99 12.50 -1.64 -1.68
CA VAL A 99 13.40 -2.78 -1.53
C VAL A 99 12.87 -3.75 -0.45
N GLU A 100 12.45 -3.23 0.70
CA GLU A 100 11.84 -4.04 1.76
C GLU A 100 10.51 -4.66 1.32
N LEU A 101 9.74 -3.96 0.49
CA LEU A 101 8.52 -4.52 -0.09
C LEU A 101 8.84 -5.69 -1.02
N PHE A 102 9.80 -5.56 -1.93
CA PHE A 102 10.16 -6.64 -2.86
C PHE A 102 10.77 -7.85 -2.18
N LYS A 103 11.50 -7.64 -1.08
CA LYS A 103 12.02 -8.74 -0.25
C LYS A 103 10.92 -9.60 0.38
N THR A 104 9.66 -9.15 0.37
CA THR A 104 8.52 -9.99 0.78
C THR A 104 8.19 -11.10 -0.23
N VAL A 105 8.67 -10.98 -1.48
CA VAL A 105 8.50 -11.98 -2.54
C VAL A 105 9.56 -13.07 -2.37
N PRO A 106 9.19 -14.33 -2.06
CA PRO A 106 10.16 -15.40 -1.96
C PRO A 106 11.02 -15.54 -3.23
N GLY A 107 12.34 -15.57 -3.05
CA GLY A 107 13.30 -15.62 -4.16
C GLY A 107 13.84 -14.25 -4.59
N VAL A 108 13.32 -13.15 -4.02
CA VAL A 108 13.87 -11.80 -4.18
C VAL A 108 14.62 -11.41 -2.91
N GLY A 109 15.96 -11.40 -2.99
CA GLY A 109 16.84 -10.92 -1.92
C GLY A 109 17.20 -9.43 -2.08
N GLU A 110 17.94 -8.88 -1.12
CA GLU A 110 18.37 -7.46 -1.09
C GLU A 110 18.91 -6.96 -2.43
N GLU A 111 19.97 -7.59 -2.96
CA GLU A 111 20.62 -7.17 -4.19
C GLU A 111 19.70 -7.20 -5.41
N LEU A 112 18.74 -8.13 -5.42
CA LEU A 112 17.79 -8.27 -6.51
C LEU A 112 16.68 -7.23 -6.39
N ALA A 113 16.17 -7.00 -5.18
CA ALA A 113 15.19 -5.95 -4.89
C ALA A 113 15.74 -4.55 -5.22
N GLU A 114 16.95 -4.24 -4.80
CA GLU A 114 17.63 -2.98 -5.16
C GLU A 114 17.79 -2.83 -6.67
N ARG A 115 18.12 -3.92 -7.37
CA ARG A 115 18.34 -3.91 -8.82
C ARG A 115 17.05 -3.71 -9.59
N ILE A 116 15.97 -4.41 -9.22
CA ILE A 116 14.63 -4.21 -9.77
C ILE A 116 14.25 -2.73 -9.64
N HIS A 117 14.36 -2.19 -8.42
CA HIS A 117 13.99 -0.80 -8.16
C HIS A 117 14.83 0.17 -8.99
N ARG A 118 16.15 -0.03 -9.05
CA ARG A 118 17.07 0.87 -9.76
C ARG A 118 16.94 0.80 -11.28
N GLU A 119 16.75 -0.39 -11.86
CA GLU A 119 16.74 -0.60 -13.31
C GLU A 119 15.37 -0.37 -13.93
N LEU A 120 14.30 -0.80 -13.25
CA LEU A 120 12.94 -0.72 -13.78
C LEU A 120 12.13 0.44 -13.25
N ASP A 121 12.61 1.10 -12.20
CA ASP A 121 11.89 2.19 -11.55
C ASP A 121 10.50 1.78 -11.05
N ILE A 122 10.46 0.58 -10.49
CA ILE A 122 9.26 -0.04 -9.94
C ILE A 122 9.39 -0.03 -8.44
N ASP A 123 8.28 0.26 -7.77
CA ASP A 123 8.20 0.42 -6.33
C ASP A 123 7.01 -0.34 -5.70
N THR A 124 6.25 -1.09 -6.50
CA THR A 124 5.03 -1.80 -6.07
C THR A 124 5.01 -3.25 -6.57
N LEU A 125 4.28 -4.12 -5.87
CA LEU A 125 4.21 -5.54 -6.24
C LEU A 125 3.41 -5.76 -7.53
N GLU A 126 2.44 -4.90 -7.79
CA GLU A 126 1.61 -4.89 -9.00
C GLU A 126 2.44 -4.47 -10.21
N ALA A 127 3.20 -3.38 -10.09
CA ALA A 127 4.08 -2.96 -11.18
C ALA A 127 5.21 -3.99 -11.39
N LEU A 128 5.65 -4.69 -10.34
CA LEU A 128 6.56 -5.83 -10.45
C LEU A 128 5.91 -7.03 -11.17
N GLU A 129 4.64 -7.34 -10.89
CA GLU A 129 3.87 -8.37 -11.60
C GLU A 129 3.74 -8.02 -13.09
N VAL A 130 3.35 -6.78 -13.40
CA VAL A 130 3.24 -6.30 -14.79
C VAL A 130 4.59 -6.41 -15.48
N ALA A 131 5.67 -5.94 -14.85
CA ALA A 131 7.03 -6.06 -15.41
C ALA A 131 7.48 -7.51 -15.59
N ALA A 132 7.02 -8.41 -14.71
CA ALA A 132 7.25 -9.82 -14.88
C ALA A 132 6.52 -10.34 -16.12
N HIS A 133 5.31 -9.89 -16.42
CA HIS A 133 4.51 -10.36 -17.55
C HIS A 133 4.85 -9.71 -18.90
N ASP A 134 5.16 -8.42 -18.93
CA ASP A 134 5.47 -7.65 -20.14
C ASP A 134 6.94 -7.82 -20.62
N GLY A 135 7.75 -8.54 -19.84
CA GLY A 135 9.13 -8.89 -20.16
C GLY A 135 10.16 -7.85 -19.72
N ARG A 136 9.77 -6.73 -19.09
CA ARG A 136 10.73 -5.78 -18.51
C ARG A 136 11.64 -6.44 -17.46
N LEU A 137 11.11 -7.37 -16.69
CA LEU A 137 11.88 -8.10 -15.67
C LEU A 137 12.91 -9.07 -16.29
N ASP A 138 12.72 -9.50 -17.55
CA ASP A 138 13.68 -10.36 -18.27
C ASP A 138 15.00 -9.61 -18.55
N ALA A 139 14.94 -8.28 -18.67
CA ALA A 139 16.10 -7.45 -18.92
C ALA A 139 16.96 -7.23 -17.66
N VAL A 140 16.42 -7.54 -16.46
CA VAL A 140 17.13 -7.35 -15.19
C VAL A 140 18.07 -8.53 -14.93
N ALA A 141 19.36 -8.24 -14.79
CA ALA A 141 20.35 -9.28 -14.53
C ALA A 141 20.04 -10.02 -13.21
N GLY A 142 20.02 -11.35 -13.22
CA GLY A 142 19.71 -12.18 -12.03
C GLY A 142 18.37 -12.92 -12.09
N PHE A 143 17.58 -12.67 -13.13
CA PHE A 143 16.40 -13.47 -13.47
C PHE A 143 16.72 -14.45 -14.60
N GLY A 144 16.69 -15.75 -14.27
CA GLY A 144 16.63 -16.82 -15.25
C GLY A 144 15.16 -17.23 -15.50
N PRO A 145 14.86 -17.91 -16.62
CA PRO A 145 13.48 -18.22 -17.02
C PRO A 145 12.67 -18.94 -15.92
N ARG A 146 13.30 -19.90 -15.22
CA ARG A 146 12.65 -20.64 -14.11
C ARG A 146 12.35 -19.78 -12.89
N ARG A 147 13.21 -18.80 -12.59
CA ARG A 147 12.99 -17.88 -11.45
C ARG A 147 11.89 -16.90 -11.77
N LEU A 148 11.84 -16.44 -13.02
CA LEU A 148 10.85 -15.47 -13.47
C LEU A 148 9.45 -16.08 -13.51
N GLU A 149 9.33 -17.32 -13.98
CA GLU A 149 8.09 -18.13 -13.88
C GLU A 149 7.64 -18.30 -12.42
N ALA A 150 8.56 -18.69 -11.52
CA ALA A 150 8.24 -18.83 -10.10
C ALA A 150 7.77 -17.51 -9.47
N ILE A 151 8.37 -16.37 -9.88
CA ILE A 151 7.99 -15.05 -9.36
C ILE A 151 6.63 -14.62 -9.90
N ARG A 152 6.31 -14.87 -11.17
CA ARG A 152 4.96 -14.64 -11.72
C ARG A 152 3.92 -15.41 -10.90
N ASP A 153 4.14 -16.70 -10.66
CA ASP A 153 3.21 -17.55 -9.89
C ASP A 153 3.04 -17.08 -8.44
N ILE A 154 4.12 -16.66 -7.80
CA ILE A 154 4.13 -16.12 -6.43
C ILE A 154 3.36 -14.80 -6.38
N LEU A 155 3.66 -13.85 -7.27
CA LEU A 155 3.00 -12.54 -7.30
C LEU A 155 1.50 -12.70 -7.58
N ALA A 156 1.14 -13.51 -8.58
CA ALA A 156 -0.25 -13.85 -8.87
C ALA A 156 -0.95 -14.47 -7.64
N THR A 157 -0.26 -15.34 -6.90
CA THR A 157 -0.82 -15.93 -5.67
C THR A 157 -0.97 -14.91 -4.53
N MET A 158 0.03 -14.07 -4.30
CA MET A 158 0.02 -13.04 -3.27
C MET A 158 -1.10 -12.03 -3.52
N LEU A 159 -1.22 -11.56 -4.76
CA LEU A 159 -2.25 -10.61 -5.19
C LEU A 159 -3.65 -11.27 -5.23
N ALA A 160 -3.75 -12.55 -5.62
CA ALA A 160 -5.02 -13.28 -5.62
C ALA A 160 -5.49 -13.74 -4.22
N ARG A 161 -4.61 -13.92 -3.22
CA ARG A 161 -5.02 -14.20 -1.83
C ARG A 161 -5.75 -13.02 -1.20
N SER A 162 -5.35 -11.80 -1.57
CA SER A 162 -6.10 -10.58 -1.30
C SER A 162 -7.53 -10.66 -1.87
N ALA A 163 -7.71 -11.21 -3.07
CA ALA A 163 -9.04 -11.35 -3.67
C ALA A 163 -9.89 -12.53 -3.13
N ARG A 164 -9.29 -13.68 -2.79
CA ARG A 164 -10.01 -14.92 -2.42
C ARG A 164 -10.57 -14.94 -0.99
N GLY A 165 -9.95 -14.23 -0.05
CA GLY A 165 -10.52 -14.05 1.30
C GLY A 165 -11.91 -13.39 1.26
N ARG A 166 -12.13 -12.50 0.29
CA ARG A 166 -13.44 -11.87 0.05
C ARG A 166 -14.48 -12.84 -0.50
N ALA A 167 -14.14 -13.62 -1.53
CA ALA A 167 -15.10 -14.53 -2.17
C ALA A 167 -15.69 -15.55 -1.20
N ARG A 168 -14.87 -16.08 -0.30
CA ARG A 168 -15.31 -17.00 0.75
C ARG A 168 -16.22 -16.31 1.78
N ARG A 169 -15.85 -15.12 2.25
CA ARG A 169 -16.60 -14.33 3.24
C ARG A 169 -17.96 -13.85 2.70
N PHE A 170 -18.03 -13.42 1.44
CA PHE A 170 -19.29 -13.02 0.80
C PHE A 170 -20.21 -14.22 0.60
N GLU A 171 -19.68 -15.38 0.21
CA GLU A 171 -20.47 -16.60 0.08
C GLU A 171 -20.97 -17.10 1.45
N GLU A 172 -20.15 -17.04 2.50
CA GLU A 172 -20.54 -17.39 3.87
C GLU A 172 -21.60 -16.42 4.45
N LEU A 173 -21.48 -15.10 4.20
CA LEU A 173 -22.48 -14.11 4.60
C LEU A 173 -23.81 -14.28 3.85
N ARG A 174 -23.75 -14.64 2.56
CA ARG A 174 -24.92 -14.96 1.74
C ARG A 174 -25.62 -16.23 2.22
N GLN A 175 -24.85 -17.25 2.62
CA GLN A 175 -25.37 -18.47 3.24
C GLN A 175 -25.94 -18.23 4.64
N ALA A 176 -25.46 -17.22 5.36
CA ALA A 176 -25.99 -16.78 6.66
C ALA A 176 -27.21 -15.84 6.56
N GLY A 177 -27.74 -15.58 5.36
CA GLY A 177 -28.97 -14.81 5.15
C GLY A 177 -28.82 -13.29 5.21
N ALA A 178 -27.59 -12.77 5.20
CA ALA A 178 -27.36 -11.33 5.09
C ALA A 178 -27.72 -10.84 3.67
N GLN A 179 -28.56 -9.80 3.57
CA GLN A 179 -28.78 -9.07 2.31
C GLN A 179 -27.53 -8.26 1.99
N VAL A 180 -26.52 -8.93 1.44
CA VAL A 180 -25.31 -8.28 0.94
C VAL A 180 -25.43 -8.18 -0.57
N SER A 181 -25.59 -6.96 -1.06
CA SER A 181 -25.42 -6.66 -2.48
C SER A 181 -23.98 -6.99 -2.85
N VAL A 182 -23.77 -7.93 -3.77
CA VAL A 182 -22.45 -8.13 -4.38
C VAL A 182 -22.09 -6.82 -5.06
N PRO A 183 -21.02 -6.10 -4.66
CA PRO A 183 -20.49 -5.08 -5.53
C PRO A 183 -19.88 -5.83 -6.71
N GLU A 184 -20.52 -5.75 -7.87
CA GLU A 184 -19.84 -6.05 -9.13
C GLU A 184 -18.67 -5.05 -9.25
N THR A 185 -17.47 -5.44 -8.82
CA THR A 185 -16.26 -4.68 -9.17
C THR A 185 -15.12 -5.64 -9.53
N PRO A 186 -14.60 -5.54 -10.76
CA PRO A 186 -13.27 -6.05 -11.08
C PRO A 186 -12.25 -5.32 -10.20
N GLU A 187 -11.29 -6.09 -9.67
CA GLU A 187 -9.99 -5.64 -9.14
C GLU A 187 -9.98 -4.90 -7.77
N ALA A 188 -9.13 -5.40 -6.86
CA ALA A 188 -8.89 -4.83 -5.54
C ALA A 188 -7.95 -3.62 -5.59
N ARG A 189 -8.18 -2.71 -6.54
CA ARG A 189 -7.37 -1.49 -6.71
C ARG A 189 -8.26 -0.32 -7.17
N PRO A 190 -7.89 0.93 -6.83
CA PRO A 190 -8.61 2.11 -7.32
C PRO A 190 -8.53 2.23 -8.84
N ASP A 191 -9.53 2.87 -9.45
CA ASP A 191 -9.53 3.23 -10.87
C ASP A 191 -8.37 4.18 -11.20
N VAL A 192 -7.83 4.12 -12.42
CA VAL A 192 -6.75 5.02 -12.85
C VAL A 192 -7.18 6.48 -12.81
N HIS A 193 -8.42 6.81 -13.17
CA HIS A 193 -8.95 8.17 -13.09
C HIS A 193 -8.87 8.69 -11.66
N LEU A 194 -9.34 7.91 -10.68
CA LEU A 194 -9.30 8.25 -9.27
C LEU A 194 -7.85 8.45 -8.76
N LEU A 195 -6.91 7.62 -9.23
CA LEU A 195 -5.49 7.79 -8.90
C LEU A 195 -4.90 9.08 -9.49
N LEU A 196 -5.26 9.43 -10.73
CA LEU A 196 -4.83 10.68 -11.38
C LEU A 196 -5.50 11.91 -10.76
N ASP A 197 -6.72 11.81 -10.25
CA ASP A 197 -7.37 12.85 -9.44
C ASP A 197 -6.58 13.13 -8.16
N ARG A 198 -6.15 12.07 -7.46
CA ARG A 198 -5.30 12.18 -6.27
C ARG A 198 -3.95 12.82 -6.55
N ASP A 199 -3.32 12.49 -7.68
CA ASP A 199 -2.09 13.13 -8.14
C ASP A 199 -2.27 14.63 -8.34
N ARG A 200 -3.30 15.02 -9.09
CA ARG A 200 -3.63 16.42 -9.38
C ARG A 200 -3.90 17.20 -8.10
N GLU A 201 -4.82 16.71 -7.26
CA GLU A 201 -5.18 17.36 -5.99
C GLU A 201 -3.95 17.55 -5.09
N TYR A 202 -3.12 16.51 -4.95
CA TYR A 202 -1.91 16.60 -4.15
C TYR A 202 -0.97 17.69 -4.68
N ARG A 203 -0.69 17.70 -5.98
CA ARG A 203 0.22 18.67 -6.60
C ARG A 203 -0.31 20.10 -6.48
N GLU A 204 -1.61 20.31 -6.67
CA GLU A 204 -2.24 21.63 -6.50
C GLU A 204 -2.10 22.13 -5.05
N LYS A 205 -2.37 21.26 -4.06
CA LYS A 205 -2.23 21.61 -2.64
C LYS A 205 -0.78 21.82 -2.18
N VAL A 206 0.17 21.10 -2.79
CA VAL A 206 1.61 21.35 -2.59
C VAL A 206 1.98 22.75 -3.07
N GLU A 207 1.57 23.13 -4.28
CA GLU A 207 1.90 24.45 -4.85
C GLU A 207 1.23 25.58 -4.06
N ALA A 208 0.05 25.33 -3.48
CA ALA A 208 -0.65 26.25 -2.60
C ALA A 208 -0.11 26.28 -1.14
N ASP A 209 0.87 25.42 -0.80
CA ASP A 209 1.42 25.24 0.55
C ASP A 209 0.36 24.93 1.64
N GLU A 210 -0.63 24.12 1.30
CA GLU A 210 -1.75 23.78 2.19
C GLU A 210 -1.54 22.49 3.00
N LEU A 211 -0.49 21.72 2.69
CA LEU A 211 -0.31 20.38 3.23
C LEU A 211 0.62 20.34 4.45
N PRO A 212 0.30 19.51 5.46
CA PRO A 212 1.26 19.21 6.51
C PRO A 212 2.50 18.52 5.92
N ARG A 213 3.64 18.72 6.59
CA ARG A 213 4.91 18.13 6.17
C ARG A 213 5.42 17.16 7.22
N ILE A 214 5.93 16.02 6.74
CA ILE A 214 6.60 15.02 7.57
C ILE A 214 8.11 15.17 7.44
N ALA A 215 8.83 14.72 8.47
CA ALA A 215 10.28 14.55 8.45
C ALA A 215 10.59 13.10 8.09
N PRO A 216 10.75 12.75 6.80
CA PRO A 216 11.03 11.37 6.44
C PRO A 216 12.38 10.97 7.03
N LYS A 217 12.54 9.73 7.50
CA LYS A 217 13.84 9.28 8.06
C LYS A 217 14.86 8.97 6.97
N ARG A 218 14.41 8.55 5.79
CA ARG A 218 15.26 8.28 4.62
C ARG A 218 15.59 9.59 3.90
N ASN A 219 16.80 9.71 3.36
CA ASN A 219 17.22 10.86 2.54
C ASN A 219 16.98 12.23 3.19
N ASN A 220 17.15 12.30 4.52
CA ASN A 220 16.91 13.51 5.31
C ASN A 220 17.92 13.63 6.48
N PRO A 221 19.20 13.86 6.20
CA PRO A 221 20.23 13.90 7.24
C PRO A 221 20.02 15.02 8.27
N GLN A 222 19.28 16.07 7.92
CA GLN A 222 18.94 17.17 8.84
C GLN A 222 17.70 16.88 9.69
N GLY A 223 16.95 15.81 9.42
CA GLY A 223 15.70 15.51 10.12
C GLY A 223 14.61 16.58 9.94
N ALA A 224 14.66 17.36 8.86
CA ALA A 224 13.74 18.45 8.62
C ALA A 224 12.37 17.95 8.13
N ALA A 225 11.28 18.57 8.56
CA ALA A 225 9.95 18.30 8.06
C ALA A 225 9.73 19.02 6.71
N TRP A 226 10.05 18.34 5.61
CA TRP A 226 10.04 18.94 4.26
C TRP A 226 9.08 18.25 3.29
N LEU A 227 8.66 17.01 3.55
CA LEU A 227 7.88 16.21 2.61
C LEU A 227 6.37 16.43 2.84
N PRO A 228 5.64 17.04 1.90
CA PRO A 228 4.20 17.24 2.06
C PRO A 228 3.45 15.90 1.98
N VAL A 229 2.43 15.72 2.82
CA VAL A 229 1.57 14.53 2.82
C VAL A 229 0.10 14.95 2.73
N LEU A 230 -0.66 14.24 1.91
CA LEU A 230 -2.11 14.38 1.81
C LEU A 230 -2.78 13.06 2.18
N HIS A 231 -3.72 13.11 3.12
CA HIS A 231 -4.67 12.03 3.35
C HIS A 231 -6.03 12.41 2.79
N SER A 232 -6.63 11.52 2.01
CA SER A 232 -7.98 11.73 1.48
C SER A 232 -8.79 10.43 1.51
N TYR A 233 -10.10 10.56 1.34
CA TYR A 233 -11.04 9.44 1.33
C TYR A 233 -12.07 9.63 0.22
N GLU A 234 -12.16 8.67 -0.69
CA GLU A 234 -13.11 8.67 -1.80
C GLU A 234 -13.41 7.23 -2.24
N ASP A 235 -14.67 6.94 -2.61
CA ASP A 235 -15.12 5.61 -3.06
C ASP A 235 -14.75 4.44 -2.13
N GLY A 236 -14.75 4.70 -0.83
CA GLY A 236 -14.37 3.74 0.20
C GLY A 236 -12.86 3.55 0.37
N TRP A 237 -12.04 4.23 -0.42
CA TRP A 237 -10.59 4.16 -0.35
C TRP A 237 -10.02 5.26 0.53
N HIS A 238 -9.14 4.88 1.44
CA HIS A 238 -8.24 5.81 2.12
C HIS A 238 -6.96 5.96 1.31
N PHE A 239 -6.59 7.19 0.99
CA PHE A 239 -5.37 7.51 0.28
C PHE A 239 -4.34 8.18 1.20
N THR A 240 -3.07 7.90 0.95
CA THR A 240 -1.95 8.73 1.42
C THR A 240 -1.09 9.05 0.22
N THR A 241 -1.01 10.33 -0.13
CA THR A 241 -0.29 10.81 -1.30
C THR A 241 0.88 11.66 -0.88
N LEU A 242 2.06 11.37 -1.42
CA LEU A 242 3.31 12.07 -1.12
C LEU A 242 4.29 11.99 -2.30
N PHE A 243 5.26 12.89 -2.35
CA PHE A 243 6.37 12.79 -3.29
C PHE A 243 7.29 11.61 -2.99
N SER A 244 7.81 10.96 -4.03
CA SER A 244 8.77 9.87 -3.89
C SER A 244 10.07 10.38 -3.26
N ASN A 245 10.45 9.76 -2.14
CA ASN A 245 11.68 10.06 -1.40
C ASN A 245 12.74 8.95 -1.55
N THR A 246 12.74 8.25 -2.69
CA THR A 246 13.72 7.20 -2.99
C THR A 246 15.03 7.79 -3.49
N ASP A 247 16.14 7.07 -3.29
CA ASP A 247 17.47 7.53 -3.74
C ASP A 247 17.47 7.81 -5.25
N ARG A 248 16.73 7.00 -6.01
CA ARG A 248 16.57 7.16 -7.44
C ARG A 248 15.85 8.46 -7.83
N ALA A 249 14.77 8.80 -7.13
CA ALA A 249 14.06 10.05 -7.35
C ALA A 249 14.97 11.26 -7.09
N HIS A 250 15.87 11.17 -6.09
CA HIS A 250 16.88 12.20 -5.83
C HIS A 250 17.96 12.25 -6.92
N GLU A 251 18.53 11.11 -7.31
CA GLU A 251 19.55 11.01 -8.38
C GLU A 251 19.06 11.61 -9.70
N LEU A 252 17.79 11.38 -10.04
CA LEU A 252 17.20 11.84 -11.29
C LEU A 252 16.60 13.27 -11.18
N GLY A 253 16.62 13.88 -10.00
CA GLY A 253 15.99 15.19 -9.76
C GLY A 253 14.47 15.16 -9.96
N ARG A 254 13.82 14.01 -9.70
CA ARG A 254 12.39 13.74 -9.93
C ARG A 254 11.54 13.68 -8.67
N VAL A 255 12.10 14.02 -7.50
CA VAL A 255 11.35 14.03 -6.22
C VAL A 255 10.01 14.76 -6.33
N ARG A 256 9.96 15.95 -6.95
CA ARG A 256 8.72 16.74 -7.12
C ARG A 256 7.86 16.33 -8.34
N ASP A 257 8.33 15.36 -9.11
CA ASP A 257 7.62 14.81 -10.27
C ASP A 257 6.92 13.50 -9.89
N TRP A 258 7.60 12.62 -9.18
CA TRP A 258 7.08 11.31 -8.83
C TRP A 258 6.24 11.38 -7.58
N VAL A 259 4.98 10.98 -7.72
CA VAL A 259 3.99 10.99 -6.66
C VAL A 259 3.63 9.55 -6.34
N VAL A 260 3.85 9.16 -5.09
CA VAL A 260 3.46 7.84 -4.59
C VAL A 260 2.09 7.97 -3.96
N VAL A 261 1.15 7.15 -4.42
CA VAL A 261 -0.21 7.06 -3.88
C VAL A 261 -0.35 5.70 -3.21
N TYR A 262 -0.44 5.71 -1.88
CA TYR A 262 -0.87 4.55 -1.12
C TYR A 262 -2.39 4.55 -1.03
N PHE A 263 -3.00 3.39 -1.17
CA PHE A 263 -4.46 3.23 -1.07
C PHE A 263 -4.82 2.03 -0.20
N GLU A 264 -5.90 2.17 0.56
CA GLU A 264 -6.41 1.10 1.41
C GLU A 264 -7.94 1.08 1.45
N ARG A 265 -8.54 -0.12 1.35
CA ARG A 265 -9.98 -0.35 1.54
C ARG A 265 -10.20 -1.76 2.08
N ASP A 266 -10.95 -1.90 3.17
CA ASP A 266 -11.35 -3.19 3.77
C ASP A 266 -10.17 -4.14 4.07
N GLY A 267 -9.04 -3.60 4.53
CA GLY A 267 -7.83 -4.39 4.80
C GLY A 267 -7.06 -4.82 3.55
N HIS A 268 -7.46 -4.38 2.36
CA HIS A 268 -6.62 -4.37 1.17
C HIS A 268 -5.82 -3.09 1.16
N GLU A 269 -4.50 -3.19 1.07
CA GLU A 269 -3.63 -2.07 0.83
C GLU A 269 -2.80 -2.31 -0.44
N GLY A 270 -2.48 -1.22 -1.10
CA GLY A 270 -1.58 -1.20 -2.24
C GLY A 270 -0.97 0.18 -2.40
N GLN A 271 -0.13 0.31 -3.43
CA GLN A 271 0.40 1.60 -3.83
C GLN A 271 0.60 1.62 -5.34
N CYS A 272 0.73 2.82 -5.88
CA CYS A 272 1.23 3.08 -7.21
C CYS A 272 2.10 4.34 -7.21
N THR A 273 2.93 4.47 -8.24
CA THR A 273 3.72 5.67 -8.48
C THR A 273 3.26 6.32 -9.77
N ILE A 274 2.96 7.61 -9.68
CA ILE A 274 2.47 8.45 -10.76
C ILE A 274 3.60 9.38 -11.16
N VAL A 275 3.91 9.37 -12.45
CA VAL A 275 5.06 10.10 -13.01
C VAL A 275 4.67 10.83 -14.27
N THR A 276 5.49 11.79 -14.69
CA THR A 276 5.39 12.35 -16.03
C THR A 276 6.09 11.41 -16.99
N GLU A 277 5.41 11.00 -18.06
CA GLU A 277 6.02 10.12 -19.07
C GLU A 277 6.97 10.93 -19.97
N TYR A 278 8.17 10.40 -20.21
CA TYR A 278 9.21 11.07 -20.99
C TYR A 278 9.49 10.38 -22.33
N ARG A 279 8.91 9.20 -22.58
CA ARG A 279 9.09 8.43 -23.82
C ARG A 279 7.78 7.77 -24.26
N GLY A 280 7.67 7.49 -25.56
CA GLY A 280 6.51 6.77 -26.12
C GLY A 280 5.30 7.67 -26.38
N PRO A 281 4.08 7.08 -26.51
CA PRO A 281 2.90 7.80 -26.97
C PRO A 281 2.30 8.74 -25.91
N LEU A 282 2.61 8.55 -24.63
CA LEU A 282 2.07 9.34 -23.52
C LEU A 282 3.01 10.47 -23.05
N VAL A 283 4.02 10.83 -23.84
CA VAL A 283 5.01 11.87 -23.49
C VAL A 283 4.34 13.15 -23.00
N GLY A 284 4.78 13.63 -21.83
CA GLY A 284 4.27 14.85 -21.18
C GLY A 284 3.02 14.64 -20.34
N LYS A 285 2.38 13.46 -20.40
CA LYS A 285 1.21 13.14 -19.58
C LYS A 285 1.60 12.51 -18.25
N ARG A 286 0.70 12.60 -17.27
CA ARG A 286 0.78 11.88 -16.00
C ARG A 286 0.33 10.45 -16.23
N VAL A 287 1.16 9.48 -15.84
CA VAL A 287 0.87 8.05 -16.01
C VAL A 287 1.06 7.32 -14.69
N VAL A 288 0.19 6.35 -14.43
CA VAL A 288 0.33 5.41 -13.32
C VAL A 288 1.27 4.28 -13.78
N ARG A 289 2.43 4.14 -13.13
CA ARG A 289 3.43 3.13 -13.49
C ARG A 289 2.86 1.72 -13.47
N GLY A 290 3.05 0.97 -14.55
CA GLY A 290 2.51 -0.39 -14.73
C GLY A 290 1.03 -0.43 -15.14
N ARG A 291 0.38 0.73 -15.36
CA ARG A 291 -1.00 0.85 -15.87
C ARG A 291 -1.07 1.86 -17.03
N GLU A 292 0.03 2.00 -17.78
CA GLU A 292 0.13 2.94 -18.89
C GLU A 292 -0.91 2.67 -19.98
N ASP A 293 -1.23 1.41 -20.27
CA ASP A 293 -2.25 1.03 -21.24
C ASP A 293 -3.67 1.48 -20.82
N GLU A 294 -3.96 1.44 -19.52
CA GLU A 294 -5.24 1.92 -18.97
C GLU A 294 -5.33 3.44 -19.10
N VAL A 295 -4.23 4.16 -18.85
CA VAL A 295 -4.15 5.63 -19.05
C VAL A 295 -4.31 5.98 -20.54
N ALA A 296 -3.67 5.22 -21.45
CA ALA A 296 -3.84 5.43 -22.89
C ALA A 296 -5.30 5.24 -23.33
N SER A 297 -5.97 4.23 -22.78
CA SER A 297 -7.37 3.94 -23.08
C SER A 297 -8.34 5.03 -22.62
N LEU A 298 -8.03 5.76 -21.54
CA LEU A 298 -8.83 6.91 -21.08
C LEU A 298 -8.76 8.09 -22.06
N GLU A 299 -7.62 8.29 -22.71
CA GLU A 299 -7.38 9.39 -23.66
C GLU A 299 -8.01 9.14 -25.03
N ASP A 300 -8.28 7.88 -25.37
CA ASP A 300 -9.00 7.48 -26.59
C ASP A 300 -10.53 7.59 -26.47
N VAL A 301 -11.06 7.91 -25.28
CA VAL A 301 -12.50 8.19 -25.09
C VAL A 301 -12.78 9.64 -25.50
N PRO A 302 -13.56 9.89 -26.57
CA PRO A 302 -13.91 11.26 -26.96
C PRO A 302 -14.76 11.92 -25.86
N PRO A 303 -14.61 13.25 -25.63
CA PRO A 303 -15.40 13.94 -24.62
C PRO A 303 -16.87 13.97 -25.07
N GLY A 304 -17.71 13.15 -24.45
CA GLY A 304 -19.17 13.20 -24.62
C GLY A 304 -19.88 11.89 -24.97
N ALA A 305 -19.54 10.78 -24.30
CA ALA A 305 -20.41 9.59 -24.29
C ALA A 305 -20.91 9.32 -22.86
N GLU A 306 -21.86 10.14 -22.41
CA GLU A 306 -22.91 9.73 -21.46
C GLU A 306 -24.16 9.31 -22.24
#